data_AF-A0A2G5TAW2-F1
#
_entry.id   AF-A0A2G5TAW2-F1
#
_cell.length_a   1.000
_cell.length_b   1.000
_cell.length_c   1.000
_cell.angle_alpha   90.00
_cell.angle_beta   90.00
_cell.angle_gamma   90.00
#
_symmetry.space_group_name_H-M   'P 1'
#
loop_
_entity.id
_entity.type
_entity.pdbx_description
1 polymer ?
#
loop_
_entity_poly.entity_id
_entity_poly.type
_entity_poly.pdbx_seq_one_letter_code
_entity_poly.pdbx_strand_id
1 'polypeptide(L)'
;MKLFPKCSTVFGIIVINEKTDLTLTQLKNAFKNMKSLAGGVRIQNSKFQNLSFLSTLENLMCEVYGIYVMKNPYLTDISVFAQMNIYGDDFGNECDFRVENNAELNAEGLCDQGNLKNLMDIKVEGNFKDCGCQGDQISDFSLETYKNCATLFRGFRPFVFNVSENSDALSHIELIRGGIDIRYSPFTDLSFLENLETIKIHNEVVQNKLFLNLQDNMFLERLAIPNLREILNMDPHGANFGNIQGNHKSFCLTVEEILFFLENQISFLNIRTRICPDNKQIINGLRICVVFSRFIIDLPDDCNVVVGDVANIITHGRPSVIIQDNNPNIFKTGKCDLFGIPDKSHTLQVDYLGGDCGMKIDQIFYRTSHIPLSSGYERKLAILCLPALLIFHEI
;
A
#
# COMPACT_ATOMS: atom_id res chain seq x y z
N MET A 1 -25.04 21.61 28.64
CA MET A 1 -23.63 21.84 29.05
C MET A 1 -23.31 21.56 30.51
N LYS A 2 -24.15 21.91 31.49
CA LYS A 2 -23.88 21.56 32.92
C LYS A 2 -23.69 20.05 33.17
N LEU A 3 -24.22 19.21 32.27
CA LEU A 3 -24.14 17.75 32.31
C LEU A 3 -22.98 17.17 31.49
N PHE A 4 -22.20 17.99 30.76
CA PHE A 4 -21.06 17.46 30.02
C PHE A 4 -20.00 16.95 31.02
N PRO A 5 -19.43 15.75 30.82
CA PRO A 5 -18.47 15.19 31.76
C PRO A 5 -17.25 16.11 31.96
N LYS A 6 -16.78 16.22 33.21
CA LYS A 6 -15.58 17.00 33.57
C LYS A 6 -14.29 16.17 33.56
N CYS A 7 -14.31 15.00 32.93
CA CYS A 7 -13.22 14.04 32.92
C CYS A 7 -12.28 14.23 31.73
N SER A 8 -11.07 13.67 31.85
CA SER A 8 -10.05 13.69 30.80
C SER A 8 -10.43 12.83 29.60
N THR A 9 -10.97 11.64 29.87
CA THR A 9 -11.44 10.70 28.85
C THR A 9 -12.96 10.70 28.83
N VAL A 10 -13.55 10.94 27.67
CA VAL A 10 -15.00 10.92 27.47
C VAL A 10 -15.34 9.76 26.54
N PHE A 11 -16.37 9.00 26.92
CA PHE A 11 -16.95 7.95 26.07
C PHE A 11 -18.27 8.47 25.51
N GLY A 12 -18.36 8.61 24.19
CA GLY A 12 -19.59 9.07 23.54
C GLY A 12 -19.37 9.80 22.23
N ILE A 13 -20.46 10.24 21.62
CA ILE A 13 -20.45 10.91 20.33
C ILE A 13 -20.71 12.40 20.55
N ILE A 14 -19.83 13.25 20.06
CA ILE A 14 -20.04 14.70 20.02
C ILE A 14 -20.84 15.03 18.76
N VAL A 15 -22.04 15.57 18.93
CA VAL A 15 -22.90 16.01 17.83
C VAL A 15 -23.13 17.51 17.95
N ILE A 16 -22.69 18.26 16.94
CA ILE A 16 -22.89 19.72 16.81
C ILE A 16 -23.61 19.97 15.50
N ASN A 17 -24.76 20.63 15.55
CA ASN A 17 -25.56 20.90 14.35
C ASN A 17 -26.33 22.22 14.43
N GLU A 18 -27.25 22.44 13.49
CA GLU A 18 -28.04 23.68 13.40
C GLU A 18 -28.87 23.97 14.66
N LYS A 19 -29.15 22.95 15.48
CA LYS A 19 -29.94 23.08 16.72
C LYS A 19 -29.12 23.58 17.91
N THR A 20 -27.80 23.72 17.75
CA THR A 20 -26.94 24.22 18.83
C THR A 20 -27.15 25.71 19.08
N ASP A 21 -27.56 26.05 20.29
CA ASP A 21 -27.65 27.43 20.79
C ASP A 21 -26.34 27.91 21.43
N LEU A 22 -25.36 27.01 21.55
CA LEU A 22 -24.09 27.26 22.21
C LEU A 22 -23.16 28.11 21.37
N THR A 23 -22.44 29.00 22.05
CA THR A 23 -21.34 29.77 21.47
C THR A 23 -20.05 28.95 21.46
N LEU A 24 -19.10 29.37 20.62
CA LEU A 24 -17.78 28.76 20.54
C LEU A 24 -17.05 28.78 21.89
N THR A 25 -17.18 29.86 22.66
CA THR A 25 -16.61 29.98 24.02
C THR A 25 -17.25 29.01 25.01
N GLN A 26 -18.57 28.78 24.92
CA GLN A 26 -19.25 27.82 25.79
C GLN A 26 -18.83 26.38 25.49
N LEU A 27 -18.64 26.03 24.21
CA LEU A 27 -18.13 24.72 23.80
C LEU A 27 -16.67 24.53 24.26
N LYS A 28 -15.79 25.51 24.01
CA LYS A 28 -14.41 25.51 24.52
C LYS A 28 -14.36 25.25 26.03
N ASN A 29 -15.14 26.00 26.80
CA ASN A 29 -15.17 25.88 28.25
C ASN A 29 -15.68 24.54 28.75
N ALA A 30 -16.52 23.85 27.98
CA ALA A 30 -17.02 22.55 28.35
C ALA A 30 -16.07 21.41 27.98
N PHE A 31 -15.42 21.50 26.82
CA PHE A 31 -14.49 20.49 26.34
C PHE A 31 -13.07 20.68 26.91
N LYS A 32 -12.80 21.76 27.63
CA LYS A 32 -11.46 22.11 28.15
C LYS A 32 -10.73 21.01 28.93
N ASN A 33 -11.47 20.10 29.58
CA ASN A 33 -10.88 19.01 30.34
C ASN A 33 -10.73 17.74 29.51
N MET A 34 -11.43 17.62 28.37
CA MET A 34 -11.42 16.43 27.53
C MET A 34 -10.14 16.41 26.69
N LYS A 35 -9.30 15.42 26.97
CA LYS A 35 -8.05 15.11 26.26
C LYS A 35 -8.18 13.90 25.35
N SER A 36 -9.07 12.97 25.69
CA SER A 36 -9.34 11.78 24.89
C SER A 36 -10.84 11.59 24.68
N LEU A 37 -11.23 11.23 23.47
CA LEU A 37 -12.59 10.87 23.11
C LEU A 37 -12.61 9.47 22.52
N ALA A 38 -13.28 8.55 23.21
CA ALA A 38 -13.63 7.24 22.69
C ALA A 38 -15.06 7.29 22.15
N GLY A 39 -15.20 7.40 20.84
CA GLY A 39 -16.51 7.59 20.21
C GLY A 39 -16.41 8.23 18.84
N GLY A 40 -17.08 9.36 18.61
CA GLY A 40 -17.06 10.00 17.29
C GLY A 40 -17.45 11.47 17.31
N VAL A 41 -17.20 12.15 16.20
CA VAL A 41 -17.48 13.58 16.05
C VAL A 41 -18.38 13.78 14.83
N ARG A 42 -19.51 14.44 15.01
CA ARG A 42 -20.45 14.81 13.94
C ARG A 42 -20.76 16.29 14.01
N ILE A 43 -20.25 17.05 13.06
CA ILE A 43 -20.44 18.50 12.95
C ILE A 43 -21.14 18.76 11.62
N GLN A 44 -22.46 19.00 11.67
CA GLN A 44 -23.30 19.02 10.48
C GLN A 44 -24.22 20.24 10.45
N ASN A 45 -24.29 20.98 9.35
CA ASN A 45 -25.14 22.18 9.25
C ASN A 45 -24.91 23.21 10.38
N SER A 46 -23.71 23.25 10.95
CA SER A 46 -23.40 24.17 12.05
C SER A 46 -23.06 25.57 11.53
N LYS A 47 -23.20 26.56 12.42
CA LYS A 47 -22.89 27.97 12.15
C LYS A 47 -21.43 28.36 12.48
N PHE A 48 -20.56 27.40 12.79
CA PHE A 48 -19.21 27.68 13.26
C PHE A 48 -18.24 27.86 12.09
N GLN A 49 -17.37 28.87 12.18
CA GLN A 49 -16.31 29.12 11.20
C GLN A 49 -15.08 28.24 11.41
N ASN A 50 -14.88 27.75 12.63
CA ASN A 50 -13.77 26.84 12.95
C ASN A 50 -14.16 25.91 14.09
N LEU A 51 -13.35 24.86 14.26
CA LEU A 51 -13.57 23.81 15.25
C LEU A 51 -12.63 23.89 16.45
N SER A 52 -12.11 25.09 16.75
CA SER A 52 -11.14 25.29 17.84
C SER A 52 -11.69 24.97 19.24
N PHE A 53 -12.98 24.69 19.38
CA PHE A 53 -13.52 24.10 20.61
C PHE A 53 -13.04 22.67 20.89
N LEU A 54 -12.47 21.98 19.89
CA LEU A 54 -11.83 20.68 20.06
C LEU A 54 -10.31 20.78 20.30
N SER A 55 -9.72 21.97 20.44
CA SER A 55 -8.26 22.16 20.48
C SER A 55 -7.55 21.50 21.66
N THR A 56 -8.28 21.08 22.69
CA THR A 56 -7.70 20.36 23.83
C THR A 56 -7.71 18.84 23.65
N LEU A 57 -8.46 18.34 22.67
CA LEU A 57 -8.54 16.93 22.34
C LEU A 57 -7.22 16.51 21.68
N GLU A 58 -6.57 15.51 22.26
CA GLU A 58 -5.27 14.99 21.80
C GLU A 58 -5.47 13.62 21.13
N ASN A 59 -6.39 12.80 21.63
CA ASN A 59 -6.62 11.44 21.16
C ASN A 59 -8.09 11.22 20.81
N LEU A 60 -8.34 10.70 19.61
CA LEU A 60 -9.66 10.39 19.10
C LEU A 60 -9.70 8.94 18.62
N MET A 61 -10.29 8.07 19.44
CA MET A 61 -10.56 6.67 19.09
C MET A 61 -11.93 6.63 18.42
N CYS A 62 -11.96 6.50 17.10
CA CYS A 62 -13.16 6.69 16.28
C CYS A 62 -13.63 5.48 15.49
N GLU A 63 -13.05 4.31 15.78
CA GLU A 63 -13.35 2.98 15.25
C GLU A 63 -14.77 2.81 14.68
N VAL A 64 -15.78 2.98 15.52
CA VAL A 64 -17.18 2.67 15.17
C VAL A 64 -17.94 3.89 14.64
N TYR A 65 -17.58 5.10 15.07
CA TYR A 65 -18.45 6.27 14.91
C TYR A 65 -17.92 7.35 13.99
N GLY A 66 -16.64 7.27 13.58
CA GLY A 66 -15.99 8.15 12.63
C GLY A 66 -15.96 9.63 13.00
N ILE A 67 -15.51 10.43 12.04
CA ILE A 67 -15.40 11.89 12.09
C ILE A 67 -16.11 12.44 10.86
N TYR A 68 -17.16 13.21 11.07
CA TYR A 68 -18.00 13.73 10.00
C TYR A 68 -18.17 15.23 10.15
N VAL A 69 -17.64 15.99 9.20
CA VAL A 69 -17.74 17.45 9.13
C VAL A 69 -18.42 17.82 7.82
N MET A 70 -19.73 18.03 7.85
CA MET A 70 -20.51 18.10 6.62
C MET A 70 -21.45 19.31 6.55
N LYS A 71 -21.58 19.90 5.37
CA LYS A 71 -22.61 20.92 5.09
C LYS A 71 -22.57 22.11 6.06
N ASN A 72 -21.39 22.50 6.55
CA ASN A 72 -21.24 23.69 7.41
C ASN A 72 -20.96 24.90 6.51
N PRO A 73 -21.94 25.78 6.26
CA PRO A 73 -21.83 26.79 5.20
C PRO A 73 -20.76 27.85 5.45
N TYR A 74 -20.40 28.11 6.71
CA TYR A 74 -19.44 29.16 7.09
C TYR A 74 -18.08 28.62 7.54
N LEU A 75 -17.88 27.30 7.47
CA LEU A 75 -16.69 26.66 8.01
C LEU A 75 -15.48 26.91 7.11
N THR A 76 -14.42 27.46 7.67
CA THR A 76 -13.19 27.81 6.93
C THR A 76 -11.94 27.13 7.49
N ASP A 77 -11.99 26.58 8.71
CA ASP A 77 -10.83 25.96 9.35
C ASP A 77 -11.19 24.71 10.17
N ILE A 78 -10.55 23.60 9.79
CA ILE A 78 -10.63 22.29 10.46
C ILE A 78 -9.25 21.70 10.79
N SER A 79 -8.20 22.53 10.77
CA SER A 79 -6.80 22.14 11.05
C SER A 79 -6.60 21.49 12.42
N VAL A 80 -7.55 21.67 13.34
CA VAL A 80 -7.54 21.03 14.66
C VAL A 80 -7.37 19.50 14.56
N PHE A 81 -7.94 18.85 13.54
CA PHE A 81 -7.82 17.39 13.38
C PHE A 81 -6.41 16.94 13.02
N ALA A 82 -5.62 17.79 12.34
CA ALA A 82 -4.24 17.46 12.00
C ALA A 82 -3.33 17.34 13.23
N GLN A 83 -3.72 17.94 14.36
CA GLN A 83 -2.98 17.95 15.61
C GLN A 83 -3.34 16.78 16.54
N MET A 84 -4.38 16.01 16.21
CA MET A 84 -4.88 14.91 17.05
C MET A 84 -4.36 13.57 16.59
N ASN A 85 -4.09 12.66 17.52
CA ASN A 85 -3.92 11.25 17.20
C ASN A 85 -5.29 10.64 16.92
N ILE A 86 -5.46 10.10 15.72
CA ILE A 86 -6.72 9.50 15.26
C ILE A 86 -6.48 8.00 15.21
N TYR A 87 -7.21 7.25 16.04
CA TYR A 87 -7.05 5.81 16.21
C TYR A 87 -8.23 5.08 15.57
N GLY A 88 -7.89 4.25 14.59
CA GLY A 88 -8.76 3.23 13.99
C GLY A 88 -9.00 2.04 14.91
N ASP A 89 -9.57 0.97 14.38
CA ASP A 89 -9.95 -0.22 15.16
C ASP A 89 -8.78 -1.18 15.43
N ASP A 90 -9.00 -2.15 16.33
CA ASP A 90 -8.01 -3.18 16.69
C ASP A 90 -7.63 -4.11 15.51
N PHE A 91 -8.39 -4.08 14.41
CA PHE A 91 -8.07 -4.78 13.17
C PHE A 91 -7.29 -3.89 12.20
N GLY A 92 -7.00 -2.66 12.61
CA GLY A 92 -6.23 -1.68 11.88
C GLY A 92 -7.02 -0.91 10.80
N ASN A 93 -8.35 -1.04 10.76
CA ASN A 93 -9.15 -0.20 9.89
C ASN A 93 -9.09 1.26 10.37
N GLU A 94 -8.76 2.17 9.46
CA GLU A 94 -8.74 3.60 9.75
C GLU A 94 -10.12 4.12 10.16
N CYS A 95 -10.15 5.20 10.95
CA CYS A 95 -11.40 5.89 11.19
C CYS A 95 -12.02 6.40 9.90
N ASP A 96 -13.34 6.27 9.78
CA ASP A 96 -14.09 6.91 8.72
C ASP A 96 -14.06 8.44 8.91
N PHE A 97 -13.14 9.11 8.21
CA PHE A 97 -12.92 10.55 8.25
C PHE A 97 -13.51 11.21 7.02
N ARG A 98 -14.52 12.06 7.21
CA ARG A 98 -15.26 12.72 6.13
C ARG A 98 -15.40 14.22 6.35
N VAL A 99 -14.98 14.99 5.34
CA VAL A 99 -15.13 16.44 5.26
C VAL A 99 -15.81 16.76 3.95
N GLU A 100 -17.12 16.96 3.99
CA GLU A 100 -17.94 16.95 2.77
C GLU A 100 -18.84 18.19 2.67
N ASN A 101 -18.89 18.81 1.51
CA ASN A 101 -19.86 19.86 1.18
C ASN A 101 -19.80 21.10 2.10
N ASN A 102 -18.61 21.53 2.54
CA ASN A 102 -18.44 22.78 3.31
C ASN A 102 -18.03 23.91 2.36
N ALA A 103 -19.01 24.75 1.98
CA ALA A 103 -18.92 25.67 0.85
C ALA A 103 -17.82 26.75 0.95
N GLU A 104 -17.38 27.11 2.16
CA GLU A 104 -16.32 28.10 2.40
C GLU A 104 -14.97 27.47 2.81
N LEU A 105 -14.89 26.14 2.90
CA LEU A 105 -13.70 25.45 3.42
C LEU A 105 -12.68 25.21 2.31
N ASN A 106 -11.52 25.86 2.41
CA ASN A 106 -10.34 25.48 1.63
C ASN A 106 -9.59 24.34 2.36
N ALA A 107 -9.75 23.11 1.87
CA ALA A 107 -9.11 21.92 2.41
C ALA A 107 -7.89 21.44 1.61
N GLU A 108 -7.37 22.22 0.64
CA GLU A 108 -6.28 21.81 -0.26
C GLU A 108 -5.09 21.18 0.47
N GLY A 109 -4.59 21.84 1.53
CA GLY A 109 -3.44 21.35 2.29
C GLY A 109 -3.78 20.41 3.45
N LEU A 110 -5.06 20.10 3.68
CA LEU A 110 -5.49 19.40 4.90
C LEU A 110 -4.89 17.99 5.01
N CYS A 111 -4.92 17.25 3.92
CA CYS A 111 -4.60 15.82 3.89
C CYS A 111 -3.10 15.53 3.98
N ASP A 112 -2.26 16.56 3.97
CA ASP A 112 -0.81 16.48 4.15
C ASP A 112 -0.35 17.01 5.52
N GLN A 113 -1.29 17.49 6.35
CA GLN A 113 -0.97 18.08 7.65
C GLN A 113 -0.93 17.05 8.77
N GLY A 114 0.10 17.15 9.61
CA GLY A 114 0.21 16.46 10.89
C GLY A 114 -0.08 14.96 10.77
N ASN A 115 -1.05 14.47 11.55
CA ASN A 115 -1.43 13.06 11.56
C ASN A 115 -2.35 12.65 10.39
N LEU A 116 -2.98 13.58 9.69
CA LEU A 116 -3.85 13.27 8.55
C LEU A 116 -3.07 12.74 7.35
N LYS A 117 -1.78 13.05 7.24
CA LYS A 117 -0.90 12.54 6.18
C LYS A 117 -0.74 11.01 6.18
N ASN A 118 -1.06 10.37 7.30
CA ASN A 118 -0.95 8.92 7.48
C ASN A 118 -2.26 8.19 7.15
N LEU A 119 -3.35 8.92 6.90
CA LEU A 119 -4.62 8.33 6.51
C LEU A 119 -4.63 8.04 5.00
N MET A 120 -5.07 6.83 4.66
CA MET A 120 -5.29 6.38 3.29
C MET A 120 -6.75 6.60 2.87
N ASP A 121 -7.69 6.39 3.80
CA ASP A 121 -9.13 6.29 3.49
C ASP A 121 -9.90 7.60 3.75
N ILE A 122 -9.18 8.71 3.87
CA ILE A 122 -9.74 10.04 4.11
C ILE A 122 -10.62 10.51 2.94
N LYS A 123 -11.82 11.01 3.26
CA LYS A 123 -12.77 11.53 2.28
C LYS A 123 -12.94 13.04 2.42
N VAL A 124 -12.49 13.78 1.41
CA VAL A 124 -12.63 15.26 1.34
C VAL A 124 -13.20 15.59 -0.03
N GLU A 125 -14.48 15.99 -0.08
CA GLU A 125 -15.16 16.26 -1.36
C GLU A 125 -16.22 17.37 -1.25
N GLY A 126 -16.36 18.15 -2.31
CA GLY A 126 -17.41 19.16 -2.44
C GLY A 126 -17.21 20.38 -1.54
N ASN A 127 -16.01 20.59 -1.00
CA ASN A 127 -15.67 21.81 -0.28
C ASN A 127 -15.30 22.94 -1.26
N PHE A 128 -14.98 24.14 -0.77
CA PHE A 128 -14.49 25.22 -1.65
C PHE A 128 -13.26 24.78 -2.47
N LYS A 129 -12.38 24.01 -1.82
CA LYS A 129 -11.26 23.31 -2.47
C LYS A 129 -10.94 22.05 -1.70
N ASP A 130 -10.78 20.94 -2.40
CA ASP A 130 -10.46 19.63 -1.81
C ASP A 130 -8.96 19.31 -1.92
N CYS A 131 -8.46 18.36 -1.13
CA CYS A 131 -7.04 17.99 -1.08
C CYS A 131 -6.63 16.93 -2.12
N GLY A 132 -7.58 16.36 -2.86
CA GLY A 132 -7.37 15.32 -3.86
C GLY A 132 -8.69 14.63 -4.20
N CYS A 133 -8.63 13.52 -4.94
CA CYS A 133 -9.82 12.82 -5.44
C CYS A 133 -10.03 11.46 -4.79
N GLN A 134 -11.24 10.91 -4.95
CA GLN A 134 -11.67 9.67 -4.31
C GLN A 134 -11.60 8.52 -5.31
N GLY A 135 -10.56 7.69 -5.24
CA GLY A 135 -10.34 6.66 -6.27
C GLY A 135 -11.28 5.45 -6.21
N ASP A 136 -12.14 5.37 -5.19
CA ASP A 136 -13.26 4.44 -5.09
C ASP A 136 -14.56 4.94 -5.74
N GLN A 137 -14.54 6.14 -6.34
CA GLN A 137 -15.67 6.76 -7.05
C GLN A 137 -15.41 6.98 -8.55
N ILE A 138 -14.34 6.39 -9.09
CA ILE A 138 -14.01 6.50 -10.51
C ILE A 138 -15.01 5.67 -11.32
N SER A 139 -15.65 6.33 -12.28
CA SER A 139 -16.63 5.77 -13.20
C SER A 139 -16.59 6.50 -14.54
N ASP A 140 -17.23 5.95 -15.57
CA ASP A 140 -17.34 6.61 -16.89
C ASP A 140 -17.96 8.02 -16.80
N PHE A 141 -18.82 8.29 -15.81
CA PHE A 141 -19.46 9.59 -15.62
C PHE A 141 -18.60 10.61 -14.88
N SER A 142 -17.63 10.15 -14.08
CA SER A 142 -16.77 10.99 -13.26
C SER A 142 -15.35 11.11 -13.82
N LEU A 143 -14.97 10.30 -14.81
CA LEU A 143 -13.59 10.21 -15.32
C LEU A 143 -12.96 11.56 -15.68
N GLU A 144 -13.71 12.43 -16.37
CA GLU A 144 -13.24 13.75 -16.78
C GLU A 144 -12.83 14.66 -15.61
N THR A 145 -13.39 14.47 -14.41
CA THR A 145 -13.02 15.27 -13.23
C THR A 145 -11.63 14.93 -12.70
N TYR A 146 -11.06 13.78 -13.09
CA TYR A 146 -9.75 13.32 -12.64
C TYR A 146 -8.57 13.93 -13.43
N LYS A 147 -8.84 14.63 -14.55
CA LYS A 147 -7.80 15.31 -15.35
C LYS A 147 -6.92 16.28 -14.55
N ASN A 148 -7.47 16.87 -13.49
CA ASN A 148 -6.77 17.83 -12.64
C ASN A 148 -6.34 17.21 -11.29
N CYS A 149 -6.33 15.89 -11.20
CA CYS A 149 -6.05 15.19 -9.96
C CYS A 149 -4.62 14.66 -9.94
N ALA A 150 -3.86 15.02 -8.91
CA ALA A 150 -2.52 14.46 -8.68
C ALA A 150 -2.52 13.35 -7.61
N THR A 151 -3.47 13.39 -6.67
CA THR A 151 -3.54 12.44 -5.55
C THR A 151 -4.90 11.76 -5.47
N LEU A 152 -4.89 10.42 -5.41
CA LEU A 152 -6.06 9.60 -5.08
C LEU A 152 -6.01 9.14 -3.63
N PHE A 153 -7.13 9.27 -2.93
CA PHE A 153 -7.39 8.65 -1.64
C PHE A 153 -8.33 7.46 -1.79
N ARG A 154 -8.37 6.58 -0.78
CA ARG A 154 -9.19 5.35 -0.75
C ARG A 154 -8.83 4.36 -1.86
N GLY A 155 -7.57 4.39 -2.29
CA GLY A 155 -6.99 3.55 -3.34
C GLY A 155 -7.48 3.88 -4.74
N PHE A 156 -7.02 3.12 -5.72
CA PHE A 156 -7.55 3.11 -7.08
C PHE A 156 -8.40 1.86 -7.26
N ARG A 157 -9.72 2.03 -7.24
CA ARG A 157 -10.70 0.94 -7.34
C ARG A 157 -11.79 1.31 -8.33
N PRO A 158 -11.49 1.26 -9.63
CA PRO A 158 -12.46 1.66 -10.62
C PRO A 158 -13.65 0.71 -10.70
N PHE A 159 -14.82 1.28 -10.94
CA PHE A 159 -15.99 0.51 -11.36
C PHE A 159 -15.90 0.19 -12.86
N VAL A 160 -16.44 -0.95 -13.29
CA VAL A 160 -16.38 -1.48 -14.67
C VAL A 160 -16.44 -0.36 -15.72
N PHE A 161 -15.36 -0.18 -16.45
CA PHE A 161 -15.26 0.78 -17.55
C PHE A 161 -15.75 0.16 -18.86
N ASN A 162 -16.34 0.96 -19.74
CA ASN A 162 -16.20 0.72 -21.18
C ASN A 162 -14.98 1.52 -21.67
N VAL A 163 -13.77 0.99 -21.50
CA VAL A 163 -12.53 1.69 -21.92
C VAL A 163 -12.36 1.58 -23.44
N SER A 164 -13.20 2.28 -24.19
CA SER A 164 -12.76 2.81 -25.47
C SER A 164 -12.49 4.30 -25.26
N GLU A 165 -11.21 4.66 -25.16
CA GLU A 165 -10.67 6.01 -25.47
C GLU A 165 -10.64 7.13 -24.41
N ASN A 166 -10.21 6.94 -23.16
CA ASN A 166 -9.79 8.11 -22.34
C ASN A 166 -8.74 7.81 -21.24
N SER A 167 -7.54 7.37 -21.65
CA SER A 167 -6.36 7.22 -20.76
C SER A 167 -5.87 8.54 -20.15
N ASP A 168 -6.10 9.67 -20.82
CA ASP A 168 -5.53 10.98 -20.46
C ASP A 168 -6.04 11.54 -19.13
N ALA A 169 -7.23 11.12 -18.69
CA ALA A 169 -7.82 11.60 -17.45
C ALA A 169 -7.09 11.09 -16.20
N LEU A 170 -6.44 9.93 -16.29
CA LEU A 170 -5.73 9.30 -15.18
C LEU A 170 -4.22 9.45 -15.27
N SER A 171 -3.69 10.03 -16.35
CA SER A 171 -2.25 10.20 -16.53
C SER A 171 -1.64 11.19 -15.54
N HIS A 172 -2.41 12.13 -15.01
CA HIS A 172 -1.93 13.12 -14.03
C HIS A 172 -1.85 12.59 -12.59
N ILE A 173 -2.33 11.36 -12.32
CA ILE A 173 -2.22 10.78 -10.99
C ILE A 173 -0.74 10.48 -10.69
N GLU A 174 -0.20 11.12 -9.66
CA GLU A 174 1.20 10.97 -9.19
C GLU A 174 1.30 10.12 -7.92
N LEU A 175 0.26 10.18 -7.08
CA LEU A 175 0.20 9.52 -5.78
C LEU A 175 -1.14 8.79 -5.59
N ILE A 176 -1.08 7.52 -5.17
CA ILE A 176 -2.25 6.78 -4.69
C ILE A 176 -2.06 6.45 -3.22
N ARG A 177 -3.02 6.81 -2.38
CA ARG A 177 -3.14 6.38 -0.99
C ARG A 177 -4.24 5.34 -0.85
N GLY A 178 -3.89 4.12 -0.44
CA GLY A 178 -4.82 3.00 -0.27
C GLY A 178 -4.66 1.85 -1.28
N GLY A 179 -3.60 1.86 -2.10
CA GLY A 179 -3.28 0.77 -3.03
C GLY A 179 -4.13 0.75 -4.31
N ILE A 180 -3.91 -0.26 -5.15
CA ILE A 180 -4.60 -0.50 -6.42
C ILE A 180 -5.41 -1.79 -6.30
N ASP A 181 -6.73 -1.72 -6.53
CA ASP A 181 -7.62 -2.89 -6.55
C ASP A 181 -8.41 -2.94 -7.86
N ILE A 182 -7.96 -3.78 -8.79
CA ILE A 182 -8.55 -3.91 -10.12
C ILE A 182 -9.04 -5.36 -10.28
N ARG A 183 -10.36 -5.49 -10.47
CA ARG A 183 -11.00 -6.78 -10.65
C ARG A 183 -11.99 -6.77 -11.80
N TYR A 184 -12.05 -7.88 -12.56
CA TYR A 184 -13.01 -8.07 -13.65
C TYR A 184 -13.04 -6.89 -14.64
N SER A 185 -11.89 -6.25 -14.87
CA SER A 185 -11.78 -5.05 -15.69
C SER A 185 -11.50 -5.39 -17.16
N PRO A 186 -11.84 -4.49 -18.10
CA PRO A 186 -11.52 -4.63 -19.52
C PRO A 186 -10.08 -4.21 -19.85
N PHE A 187 -9.27 -3.83 -18.87
CA PHE A 187 -7.93 -3.29 -19.11
C PHE A 187 -6.98 -4.34 -19.68
N THR A 188 -6.18 -3.93 -20.67
CA THR A 188 -5.08 -4.75 -21.22
C THR A 188 -3.78 -4.55 -20.45
N ASP A 189 -3.59 -3.35 -19.90
CA ASP A 189 -2.43 -2.94 -19.12
C ASP A 189 -2.77 -1.67 -18.30
N LEU A 190 -1.83 -1.19 -17.48
CA LEU A 190 -2.00 -0.01 -16.63
C LEU A 190 -1.14 1.18 -17.05
N SER A 191 -0.71 1.24 -18.32
CA SER A 191 0.17 2.32 -18.82
C SER A 191 -0.46 3.71 -18.79
N PHE A 192 -1.78 3.79 -18.69
CA PHE A 192 -2.52 5.04 -18.50
C PHE A 192 -2.22 5.73 -17.16
N LEU A 193 -1.69 5.02 -16.16
CA LEU A 193 -1.15 5.61 -14.93
C LEU A 193 0.28 6.13 -15.18
N GLU A 194 0.42 6.98 -16.20
CA GLU A 194 1.71 7.37 -16.74
C GLU A 194 2.58 8.07 -15.71
N ASN A 195 2.05 9.05 -14.97
CA ASN A 195 2.83 9.80 -13.98
C ASN A 195 2.79 9.22 -12.56
N LEU A 196 2.22 8.03 -12.35
CA LEU A 196 2.13 7.44 -11.02
C LEU A 196 3.52 7.09 -10.50
N GLU A 197 4.01 7.83 -9.50
CA GLU A 197 5.34 7.63 -8.92
C GLU A 197 5.30 6.88 -7.59
N THR A 198 4.25 7.10 -6.79
CA THR A 198 4.20 6.62 -5.40
C THR A 198 2.86 5.97 -5.07
N ILE A 199 2.93 4.82 -4.39
CA ILE A 199 1.77 4.21 -3.72
C ILE A 199 2.02 4.21 -2.22
N LYS A 200 1.08 4.75 -1.44
CA LYS A 200 1.08 4.68 0.02
C LYS A 200 0.02 3.70 0.49
N ILE A 201 0.39 2.90 1.48
CA ILE A 201 -0.53 2.08 2.27
C ILE A 201 -0.23 2.30 3.75
N HIS A 202 -1.14 1.83 4.60
CA HIS A 202 -0.93 1.78 6.03
C HIS A 202 -1.36 0.39 6.49
N ASN A 203 -0.38 -0.52 6.57
CA ASN A 203 -0.61 -1.86 7.11
C ASN A 203 0.14 -2.00 8.41
N GLU A 204 -0.58 -2.31 9.48
CA GLU A 204 0.02 -2.86 10.69
C GLU A 204 0.30 -4.37 10.55
N VAL A 205 0.91 -5.00 11.56
CA VAL A 205 1.30 -6.42 11.54
C VAL A 205 0.12 -7.39 11.27
N VAL A 206 -1.10 -7.00 11.63
CA VAL A 206 -2.32 -7.80 11.46
C VAL A 206 -3.11 -7.45 10.20
N GLN A 207 -2.75 -6.36 9.50
CA GLN A 207 -3.48 -5.84 8.35
C GLN A 207 -2.91 -6.35 7.03
N ASN A 208 -3.81 -6.58 6.08
CA ASN A 208 -3.46 -6.98 4.72
C ASN A 208 -4.09 -6.05 3.68
N LYS A 209 -4.05 -4.71 3.84
CA LYS A 209 -4.38 -3.85 2.69
C LYS A 209 -3.37 -4.15 1.60
N LEU A 210 -3.87 -4.43 0.41
CA LEU A 210 -3.02 -4.80 -0.71
C LEU A 210 -2.56 -3.52 -1.40
N PHE A 211 -1.25 -3.33 -1.57
CA PHE A 211 -0.78 -2.23 -2.42
C PHE A 211 -1.20 -2.46 -3.88
N LEU A 212 -1.31 -3.72 -4.28
CA LEU A 212 -1.74 -4.16 -5.60
C LEU A 212 -2.57 -5.44 -5.48
N ASN A 213 -3.79 -5.39 -5.98
CA ASN A 213 -4.67 -6.52 -6.14
C ASN A 213 -5.17 -6.57 -7.60
N LEU A 214 -4.57 -7.47 -8.38
CA LEU A 214 -4.99 -7.76 -9.75
C LEU A 214 -5.66 -9.13 -9.76
N GLN A 215 -6.98 -9.11 -9.82
CA GLN A 215 -7.79 -10.31 -9.68
C GLN A 215 -8.78 -10.47 -10.83
N ASP A 216 -8.75 -11.64 -11.48
CA ASP A 216 -9.80 -12.07 -12.42
C ASP A 216 -10.01 -11.09 -13.60
N ASN A 217 -8.94 -10.42 -14.04
CA ASN A 217 -8.96 -9.51 -15.20
C ASN A 217 -8.61 -10.27 -16.48
N MET A 218 -9.63 -10.74 -17.20
CA MET A 218 -9.45 -11.63 -18.35
C MET A 218 -8.77 -10.99 -19.56
N PHE A 219 -8.63 -9.67 -19.63
CA PHE A 219 -7.96 -8.96 -20.73
C PHE A 219 -6.58 -8.42 -20.34
N LEU A 220 -6.24 -8.44 -19.05
CA LEU A 220 -5.02 -7.83 -18.53
C LEU A 220 -3.81 -8.70 -18.86
N GLU A 221 -2.98 -8.25 -19.80
CA GLU A 221 -1.78 -8.95 -20.30
C GLU A 221 -0.48 -8.42 -19.69
N ARG A 222 -0.47 -7.18 -19.19
CA ARG A 222 0.73 -6.53 -18.63
C ARG A 222 0.40 -5.69 -17.40
N LEU A 223 1.37 -5.52 -16.50
CA LEU A 223 1.27 -4.54 -15.42
C LEU A 223 1.52 -3.13 -15.98
N ALA A 224 2.74 -2.86 -16.47
CA ALA A 224 3.10 -1.66 -17.22
C ALA A 224 2.74 -0.32 -16.52
N ILE A 225 3.17 -0.12 -15.28
CA ILE A 225 3.10 1.19 -14.61
C ILE A 225 4.49 1.85 -14.73
N PRO A 226 4.73 2.71 -15.73
CA PRO A 226 6.09 3.01 -16.21
C PRO A 226 6.94 3.81 -15.24
N ASN A 227 6.34 4.71 -14.45
CA ASN A 227 7.06 5.64 -13.59
C ASN A 227 6.92 5.33 -12.10
N LEU A 228 6.38 4.17 -11.73
CA LEU A 228 6.24 3.78 -10.32
C LEU A 228 7.62 3.52 -9.71
N ARG A 229 7.96 4.29 -8.68
CA ARG A 229 9.29 4.26 -8.04
C ARG A 229 9.27 3.75 -6.61
N GLU A 230 8.17 3.99 -5.89
CA GLU A 230 8.15 3.74 -4.46
C GLU A 230 6.80 3.20 -3.97
N ILE A 231 6.87 2.19 -3.11
CA ILE A 231 5.73 1.71 -2.30
C ILE A 231 6.06 1.96 -0.84
N LEU A 232 5.31 2.86 -0.22
CA LEU A 232 5.50 3.30 1.16
C LEU A 232 4.44 2.70 2.07
N ASN A 233 4.89 2.05 3.13
CA ASN A 233 4.04 1.75 4.28
C ASN A 233 4.22 2.85 5.34
N MET A 234 3.10 3.44 5.77
CA MET A 234 3.14 4.47 6.81
C MET A 234 3.43 3.90 8.21
N ASP A 235 3.28 2.59 8.41
CA ASP A 235 3.79 1.89 9.59
C ASP A 235 5.21 1.34 9.30
N PRO A 236 6.26 1.77 10.03
CA PRO A 236 7.62 1.28 9.84
C PRO A 236 7.82 -0.20 10.18
N HIS A 237 6.87 -0.83 10.89
CA HIS A 237 6.87 -2.26 11.21
C HIS A 237 5.88 -3.05 10.36
N GLY A 238 5.16 -2.36 9.49
CA GLY A 238 4.15 -2.93 8.62
C GLY A 238 4.72 -3.72 7.45
N ALA A 239 3.95 -4.69 6.96
CA ALA A 239 4.30 -5.49 5.79
C ALA A 239 3.53 -5.04 4.54
N ASN A 240 4.20 -5.15 3.38
CA ASN A 240 3.60 -4.82 2.08
C ASN A 240 3.08 -6.08 1.40
N PHE A 241 1.79 -6.10 1.07
CA PHE A 241 1.15 -7.28 0.49
C PHE A 241 0.58 -7.04 -0.91
N GLY A 242 0.81 -8.00 -1.82
CA GLY A 242 0.27 -8.00 -3.17
C GLY A 242 -0.54 -9.25 -3.48
N ASN A 243 -1.37 -9.17 -4.51
CA ASN A 243 -2.10 -10.32 -5.05
C ASN A 243 -2.23 -10.21 -6.57
N ILE A 244 -1.83 -11.27 -7.28
CA ILE A 244 -1.95 -11.40 -8.73
C ILE A 244 -2.49 -12.81 -9.01
N GLN A 245 -3.76 -12.89 -9.43
CA GLN A 245 -4.40 -14.17 -9.74
C GLN A 245 -5.54 -14.02 -10.75
N GLY A 246 -5.79 -15.07 -11.54
CA GLY A 246 -6.96 -15.13 -12.43
C GLY A 246 -6.96 -14.16 -13.61
N ASN A 247 -5.86 -13.43 -13.83
CA ASN A 247 -5.72 -12.51 -14.96
C ASN A 247 -5.53 -13.26 -16.29
N HIS A 248 -5.39 -12.53 -17.40
CA HIS A 248 -5.28 -13.13 -18.74
C HIS A 248 -4.15 -14.17 -18.81
N LYS A 249 -4.31 -15.19 -19.67
CA LYS A 249 -3.36 -16.31 -19.77
C LYS A 249 -1.97 -15.90 -20.26
N SER A 250 -1.87 -14.78 -20.98
CA SER A 250 -0.60 -14.20 -21.42
C SER A 250 0.03 -13.25 -20.38
N PHE A 251 -0.67 -12.97 -19.26
CA PHE A 251 -0.18 -12.05 -18.24
C PHE A 251 1.23 -12.44 -17.78
N CYS A 252 2.14 -11.49 -17.88
CA CYS A 252 3.52 -11.66 -17.48
C CYS A 252 4.06 -10.40 -16.79
N LEU A 253 5.05 -10.59 -15.93
CA LEU A 253 5.85 -9.53 -15.33
C LEU A 253 7.24 -9.51 -15.98
N THR A 254 7.78 -8.32 -16.23
CA THR A 254 9.18 -8.17 -16.65
C THR A 254 10.12 -8.42 -15.48
N VAL A 255 11.39 -8.70 -15.79
CA VAL A 255 12.44 -8.80 -14.75
C VAL A 255 12.55 -7.48 -13.97
N GLU A 256 12.37 -6.34 -14.63
CA GLU A 256 12.40 -5.01 -14.02
C GLU A 256 11.24 -4.80 -13.02
N GLU A 257 10.02 -5.17 -13.39
CA GLU A 257 8.85 -5.12 -12.49
C GLU A 257 9.02 -6.04 -11.27
N ILE A 258 9.63 -7.21 -11.48
CA ILE A 258 9.91 -8.16 -10.41
C ILE A 258 10.99 -7.63 -9.45
N LEU A 259 12.08 -7.06 -9.98
CA LEU A 259 13.13 -6.44 -9.16
C LEU A 259 12.56 -5.27 -8.35
N PHE A 260 11.71 -4.46 -8.95
CA PHE A 260 10.99 -3.39 -8.25
C PHE A 260 10.20 -3.93 -7.04
N PHE A 261 9.46 -5.04 -7.19
CA PHE A 261 8.74 -5.66 -6.08
C PHE A 261 9.67 -6.20 -4.99
N LEU A 262 10.83 -6.77 -5.36
CA LEU A 262 11.83 -7.23 -4.40
C LEU A 262 12.44 -6.07 -3.62
N GLU A 263 12.80 -4.98 -4.30
CA GLU A 263 13.37 -3.77 -3.69
C GLU A 263 12.39 -3.11 -2.72
N ASN A 264 11.09 -3.15 -3.04
CA ASN A 264 10.00 -2.64 -2.18
C ASN A 264 9.47 -3.67 -1.17
N GLN A 265 10.15 -4.82 -1.01
CA GLN A 265 9.86 -5.85 -0.01
C GLN A 265 8.41 -6.38 -0.07
N ILE A 266 7.92 -6.59 -1.28
CA ILE A 266 6.54 -7.02 -1.50
C ILE A 266 6.38 -8.53 -1.24
N SER A 267 5.46 -8.87 -0.34
CA SER A 267 5.01 -10.25 -0.13
C SER A 267 3.71 -10.52 -0.88
N PHE A 268 3.70 -11.52 -1.77
CA PHE A 268 2.49 -11.86 -2.52
C PHE A 268 1.68 -12.96 -1.83
N LEU A 269 0.39 -12.72 -1.61
CA LEU A 269 -0.56 -13.75 -1.18
C LEU A 269 -0.74 -14.82 -2.27
N ASN A 270 -0.85 -14.37 -3.52
CA ASN A 270 -0.78 -15.19 -4.71
C ASN A 270 -0.02 -14.45 -5.80
N ILE A 271 0.82 -15.18 -6.55
CA ILE A 271 1.51 -14.65 -7.73
C ILE A 271 1.46 -15.70 -8.84
N ARG A 272 0.33 -15.72 -9.57
CA ARG A 272 0.18 -16.60 -10.75
C ARG A 272 0.49 -15.82 -12.01
N THR A 273 1.78 -15.75 -12.34
CA THR A 273 2.29 -15.01 -13.50
C THR A 273 3.47 -15.73 -14.15
N ARG A 274 3.89 -15.27 -15.32
CA ARG A 274 5.09 -15.71 -16.03
C ARG A 274 6.07 -14.55 -16.14
N ILE A 275 7.34 -14.85 -16.44
CA ILE A 275 8.30 -13.80 -16.80
C ILE A 275 8.09 -13.46 -18.28
N CYS A 276 7.97 -12.17 -18.59
CA CYS A 276 7.88 -11.71 -19.97
C CYS A 276 9.18 -12.06 -20.73
N PRO A 277 9.10 -12.53 -21.98
CA PRO A 277 10.29 -12.71 -22.80
C PRO A 277 11.04 -11.39 -22.95
N ASP A 278 12.30 -11.36 -22.52
CA ASP A 278 13.19 -10.21 -22.63
C ASP A 278 14.61 -10.69 -22.93
N ASN A 279 15.34 -9.93 -23.75
CA ASN A 279 16.74 -10.19 -24.11
C ASN A 279 17.73 -9.24 -23.41
N LYS A 280 17.24 -8.33 -22.56
CA LYS A 280 18.09 -7.48 -21.72
C LYS A 280 19.02 -8.33 -20.85
N GLN A 281 20.32 -8.08 -20.97
CA GLN A 281 21.36 -8.73 -20.17
C GLN A 281 21.75 -7.91 -18.94
N ILE A 282 21.37 -6.63 -18.89
CA ILE A 282 21.64 -5.72 -17.78
C ILE A 282 20.39 -4.87 -17.54
N ILE A 283 19.93 -4.81 -16.29
CA ILE A 283 18.86 -3.92 -15.83
C ILE A 283 19.35 -3.22 -14.57
N ASN A 284 19.28 -1.88 -14.53
CA ASN A 284 19.73 -1.07 -13.39
C ASN A 284 21.15 -1.41 -12.88
N GLY A 285 22.06 -1.74 -13.80
CA GLY A 285 23.44 -2.14 -13.48
C GLY A 285 23.60 -3.58 -12.98
N LEU A 286 22.50 -4.33 -12.85
CA LEU A 286 22.50 -5.74 -12.47
C LEU A 286 22.57 -6.62 -13.71
N ARG A 287 23.55 -7.52 -13.77
CA ARG A 287 23.66 -8.51 -14.84
C ARG A 287 22.64 -9.63 -14.65
N ILE A 288 21.89 -9.89 -15.70
CA ILE A 288 20.87 -10.94 -15.79
C ILE A 288 21.46 -12.16 -16.48
N CYS A 289 21.30 -13.31 -15.85
CA CYS A 289 21.70 -14.61 -16.37
C CYS A 289 20.47 -15.47 -16.57
N VAL A 290 20.12 -15.70 -17.83
CA VAL A 290 19.05 -16.63 -18.18
C VAL A 290 19.63 -18.04 -18.22
N VAL A 291 19.03 -18.95 -17.46
CA VAL A 291 19.50 -20.33 -17.34
C VAL A 291 18.46 -21.28 -17.93
N PHE A 292 18.90 -22.13 -18.86
CA PHE A 292 18.05 -23.10 -19.55
C PHE A 292 18.23 -24.55 -19.04
N SER A 293 19.12 -24.77 -18.06
CA SER A 293 19.44 -26.08 -17.48
C SER A 293 19.07 -26.14 -16.00
N ARG A 294 18.50 -27.27 -15.56
CA ARG A 294 18.13 -27.51 -14.14
C ARG A 294 19.32 -27.56 -13.20
N PHE A 295 20.52 -27.78 -13.72
CA PHE A 295 21.77 -27.82 -12.96
C PHE A 295 22.56 -26.55 -13.25
N ILE A 296 22.66 -25.67 -12.26
CA ILE A 296 23.52 -24.50 -12.31
C ILE A 296 24.89 -24.92 -11.82
N ILE A 297 25.81 -25.15 -12.75
CA ILE A 297 27.18 -25.55 -12.40
C ILE A 297 28.16 -24.38 -12.58
N ASP A 298 27.87 -23.41 -13.45
CA ASP A 298 28.79 -22.30 -13.75
C ASP A 298 28.04 -21.00 -14.07
N LEU A 299 27.60 -20.25 -13.04
CA LEU A 299 27.17 -18.85 -13.26
C LEU A 299 28.39 -17.95 -13.39
N PRO A 300 28.38 -16.97 -14.32
CA PRO A 300 29.40 -15.93 -14.36
C PRO A 300 29.55 -15.23 -13.00
N ASP A 301 30.77 -14.89 -12.63
CA ASP A 301 31.09 -14.21 -11.36
C ASP A 301 30.33 -12.89 -11.16
N ASP A 302 29.97 -12.22 -12.25
CA ASP A 302 29.25 -10.97 -12.24
C ASP A 302 27.74 -11.15 -12.41
N CYS A 303 27.22 -12.38 -12.28
CA CYS A 303 25.80 -12.66 -12.32
C CYS A 303 25.07 -12.14 -11.07
N ASN A 304 24.18 -11.17 -11.23
CA ASN A 304 23.41 -10.59 -10.12
C ASN A 304 22.00 -11.19 -10.00
N VAL A 305 21.35 -11.44 -11.15
CA VAL A 305 19.97 -11.92 -11.22
C VAL A 305 19.92 -13.18 -12.08
N VAL A 306 19.36 -14.26 -11.54
CA VAL A 306 19.19 -15.52 -12.27
C VAL A 306 17.73 -15.68 -12.65
N VAL A 307 17.47 -15.92 -13.93
CA VAL A 307 16.13 -16.13 -14.50
C VAL A 307 16.07 -17.51 -15.14
N GLY A 308 15.24 -18.41 -14.61
CA GLY A 308 15.06 -19.74 -15.17
C GLY A 308 14.59 -20.77 -14.15
N ASP A 309 14.48 -22.03 -14.59
CA ASP A 309 14.13 -23.15 -13.73
C ASP A 309 15.36 -23.64 -12.97
N VAL A 310 15.47 -23.26 -11.69
CA VAL A 310 16.63 -23.59 -10.85
C VAL A 310 16.31 -24.77 -9.94
N ALA A 311 17.01 -25.89 -10.10
CA ALA A 311 16.84 -27.06 -9.22
C ALA A 311 17.97 -27.21 -8.18
N ASN A 312 19.17 -26.71 -8.48
CA ASN A 312 20.31 -26.73 -7.56
C ASN A 312 21.23 -25.53 -7.81
N ILE A 313 21.77 -24.95 -6.74
CA ILE A 313 22.68 -23.80 -6.79
C ILE A 313 23.96 -24.18 -6.07
N ILE A 314 25.06 -24.27 -6.81
CA ILE A 314 26.39 -24.53 -6.26
C ILE A 314 27.18 -23.23 -6.36
N THR A 315 27.44 -22.58 -5.22
CA THR A 315 28.23 -21.34 -5.18
C THR A 315 29.56 -21.56 -4.47
N HIS A 316 30.65 -20.99 -5.00
CA HIS A 316 31.92 -20.89 -4.28
C HIS A 316 31.96 -19.58 -3.46
N GLY A 317 31.41 -19.58 -2.24
CA GLY A 317 31.39 -18.40 -1.36
C GLY A 317 30.34 -18.48 -0.24
N ARG A 318 30.17 -17.40 0.56
CA ARG A 318 29.04 -17.23 1.48
C ARG A 318 27.98 -16.31 0.83
N PRO A 319 26.90 -16.84 0.24
CA PRO A 319 25.84 -16.00 -0.32
C PRO A 319 24.66 -15.82 0.64
N SER A 320 23.98 -14.68 0.53
CA SER A 320 22.57 -14.54 0.96
C SER A 320 21.68 -14.90 -0.23
N VAL A 321 20.73 -15.81 -0.03
CA VAL A 321 19.86 -16.38 -1.08
C VAL A 321 18.40 -16.12 -0.69
N ILE A 322 17.74 -15.25 -1.45
CA ILE A 322 16.30 -14.99 -1.27
C ILE A 322 15.54 -15.97 -2.16
N ILE A 323 14.67 -16.79 -1.56
CA ILE A 323 13.81 -17.75 -2.27
C ILE A 323 12.36 -17.42 -1.90
N GLN A 324 11.61 -16.88 -2.85
CA GLN A 324 10.18 -16.67 -2.72
C GLN A 324 9.45 -17.83 -3.44
N ASP A 325 8.87 -18.74 -2.66
CA ASP A 325 8.10 -19.88 -3.19
C ASP A 325 6.64 -19.78 -2.75
N ASN A 326 5.72 -20.04 -3.68
CA ASN A 326 4.27 -20.04 -3.49
C ASN A 326 3.65 -21.45 -3.61
N ASN A 327 4.47 -22.52 -3.53
CA ASN A 327 3.99 -23.90 -3.50
C ASN A 327 3.98 -24.48 -2.07
N PRO A 328 2.80 -24.64 -1.43
CA PRO A 328 2.70 -25.14 -0.05
C PRO A 328 3.15 -26.61 0.12
N ASN A 329 3.46 -27.30 -0.97
CA ASN A 329 3.92 -28.69 -0.92
C ASN A 329 5.45 -28.86 -1.00
N ILE A 330 6.23 -27.79 -1.20
CA ILE A 330 7.69 -27.91 -1.36
C ILE A 330 8.38 -28.26 -0.02
N PHE A 331 7.88 -27.78 1.11
CA PHE A 331 8.49 -27.99 2.44
C PHE A 331 7.75 -29.01 3.32
N LYS A 332 7.34 -30.15 2.75
CA LYS A 332 6.60 -31.20 3.50
C LYS A 332 7.39 -31.88 4.62
N THR A 333 8.70 -31.69 4.67
CA THR A 333 9.54 -32.14 5.77
C THR A 333 9.84 -30.94 6.64
N GLY A 334 9.55 -30.99 7.95
CA GLY A 334 9.67 -29.88 8.91
C GLY A 334 11.08 -29.30 9.15
N LYS A 335 11.98 -29.40 8.15
CA LYS A 335 13.20 -28.62 8.00
C LYS A 335 13.17 -27.99 6.61
N CYS A 336 13.37 -26.68 6.56
CA CYS A 336 13.62 -25.88 5.35
C CYS A 336 14.96 -26.34 4.70
N ASP A 337 15.02 -27.58 4.20
CA ASP A 337 16.19 -28.16 3.53
C ASP A 337 15.89 -28.25 2.03
N LEU A 338 16.10 -27.13 1.31
CA LEU A 338 16.04 -27.08 -0.15
C LEU A 338 17.13 -27.94 -0.81
N PHE A 339 18.20 -28.23 -0.08
CA PHE A 339 19.33 -29.01 -0.53
C PHE A 339 19.43 -30.23 0.39
N GLY A 340 19.02 -31.40 -0.11
CA GLY A 340 19.07 -32.66 0.62
C GLY A 340 20.40 -32.84 1.34
N ILE A 341 20.33 -33.37 2.56
CA ILE A 341 21.41 -33.61 3.53
C ILE A 341 22.82 -33.57 2.88
N PRO A 342 23.61 -32.51 3.11
CA PRO A 342 24.94 -32.42 2.53
C PRO A 342 25.88 -33.40 3.22
N ASP A 343 26.71 -34.06 2.43
CA ASP A 343 27.91 -34.73 2.94
C ASP A 343 28.80 -33.68 3.63
N LYS A 344 29.41 -34.08 4.75
CA LYS A 344 29.82 -33.23 5.88
C LYS A 344 31.05 -32.31 5.65
N SER A 345 31.27 -31.72 4.48
CA SER A 345 32.48 -30.89 4.27
C SER A 345 32.24 -29.41 3.94
N HIS A 346 31.05 -28.98 3.53
CA HIS A 346 30.81 -27.57 3.17
C HIS A 346 29.43 -27.09 3.64
N THR A 347 29.33 -26.67 4.90
CA THR A 347 28.16 -25.95 5.41
C THR A 347 28.10 -24.56 4.77
N LEU A 348 27.29 -24.42 3.72
CA LEU A 348 26.85 -23.13 3.21
C LEU A 348 25.84 -22.57 4.21
N GLN A 349 26.22 -21.47 4.87
CA GLN A 349 25.33 -20.72 5.75
C GLN A 349 24.46 -19.85 4.84
N VAL A 350 23.20 -20.26 4.64
CA VAL A 350 22.24 -19.60 3.75
C VAL A 350 21.10 -19.05 4.60
N ASP A 351 20.84 -17.75 4.50
CA ASP A 351 19.70 -17.09 5.15
C ASP A 351 18.46 -17.17 4.24
N TYR A 352 17.39 -17.78 4.72
CA TYR A 352 16.13 -17.97 3.98
C TYR A 352 15.16 -16.81 4.26
N LEU A 353 14.55 -16.27 3.21
CA LEU A 353 13.44 -15.30 3.30
C LEU A 353 12.29 -15.77 2.39
N GLY A 354 11.34 -16.51 2.98
CA GLY A 354 10.16 -17.04 2.30
C GLY A 354 9.18 -17.67 3.30
N GLY A 355 7.91 -17.23 3.26
CA GLY A 355 6.89 -17.63 4.21
C GLY A 355 6.26 -18.98 3.90
N ASP A 356 6.84 -20.06 4.43
CA ASP A 356 6.07 -21.26 4.85
C ASP A 356 6.82 -22.16 5.84
N CYS A 357 7.90 -21.67 6.46
CA CYS A 357 8.51 -22.28 7.63
C CYS A 357 8.02 -21.52 8.87
N GLY A 358 7.18 -22.17 9.69
CA GLY A 358 6.57 -21.60 10.88
C GLY A 358 7.53 -20.73 11.69
N MET A 359 7.09 -19.49 11.96
CA MET A 359 7.80 -18.37 12.61
C MET A 359 9.22 -18.62 13.14
N LYS A 360 10.17 -17.83 12.62
CA LYS A 360 10.60 -16.63 13.35
C LYS A 360 11.09 -15.53 12.38
N ILE A 361 10.38 -14.40 12.42
CA ILE A 361 10.83 -13.10 11.92
C ILE A 361 11.89 -12.59 12.91
N ASP A 362 13.09 -12.30 12.43
CA ASP A 362 13.93 -11.28 13.04
C ASP A 362 14.22 -10.24 11.93
N GLN A 363 13.75 -9.02 12.18
CA GLN A 363 13.80 -7.86 11.29
C GLN A 363 15.21 -7.64 10.72
N ILE A 364 15.35 -7.56 9.39
CA ILE A 364 16.57 -7.06 8.75
C ILE A 364 16.30 -5.63 8.29
N PHE A 365 16.86 -4.67 9.03
CA PHE A 365 16.92 -3.27 8.60
C PHE A 365 17.76 -3.17 7.33
N TYR A 366 17.16 -2.72 6.22
CA TYR A 366 17.94 -2.18 5.11
C TYR A 366 18.25 -0.71 5.41
N ARG A 367 19.48 -0.44 5.84
CA ARG A 367 19.99 0.92 5.91
C ARG A 367 20.39 1.38 4.52
N THR A 368 19.51 2.10 3.83
CA THR A 368 19.85 2.88 2.64
C THR A 368 20.53 4.18 3.09
N SER A 369 21.83 4.12 3.40
CA SER A 369 22.62 5.34 3.54
C SER A 369 23.48 5.52 2.29
N HIS A 370 23.18 6.60 1.54
CA HIS A 370 24.13 7.27 0.65
C HIS A 370 25.38 7.71 1.43
N ILE A 371 26.30 6.79 1.71
CA ILE A 371 27.66 7.03 2.21
C ILE A 371 28.57 5.96 1.60
N PRO A 372 29.73 6.30 1.03
CA PRO A 372 30.60 5.31 0.38
C PRO A 372 31.19 4.36 1.43
N LEU A 373 30.86 3.07 1.34
CA LEU A 373 31.49 2.04 2.15
C LEU A 373 32.78 1.55 1.46
N SER A 374 33.89 1.85 2.12
CA SER A 374 35.18 1.21 1.95
C SER A 374 35.09 -0.30 2.19
N SER A 375 35.61 -1.07 1.23
CA SER A 375 36.12 -2.46 1.33
C SER A 375 35.24 -3.50 2.04
N GLY A 376 34.48 -4.25 1.23
CA GLY A 376 33.86 -5.52 1.62
C GLY A 376 32.72 -5.86 0.67
N TYR A 377 33.00 -6.58 -0.41
CA TYR A 377 31.97 -7.02 -1.37
C TYR A 377 31.09 -8.10 -0.72
N GLU A 378 29.92 -7.73 -0.20
CA GLU A 378 28.80 -8.68 -0.03
C GLU A 378 28.10 -8.86 -1.40
N ARG A 379 28.22 -10.05 -1.99
CA ARG A 379 27.44 -10.44 -3.18
C ARG A 379 26.08 -10.98 -2.72
N LYS A 380 25.00 -10.25 -2.99
CA LYS A 380 23.62 -10.69 -2.74
C LYS A 380 23.07 -11.33 -4.03
N LEU A 381 22.55 -12.56 -3.94
CA LEU A 381 21.98 -13.30 -5.06
C LEU A 381 20.46 -13.38 -4.88
N ALA A 382 19.70 -12.76 -5.78
CA ALA A 382 18.25 -12.92 -5.85
C ALA A 382 17.92 -14.10 -6.77
N ILE A 383 17.22 -15.11 -6.25
CA ILE A 383 16.80 -16.28 -7.03
C ILE A 383 15.29 -16.20 -7.23
N LEU A 384 14.90 -16.02 -8.49
CA LEU A 384 13.51 -16.04 -8.91
C LEU A 384 13.12 -17.47 -9.30
N CYS A 385 12.70 -18.26 -8.33
CA CYS A 385 12.06 -19.54 -8.58
C CYS A 385 10.57 -19.31 -8.82
N LEU A 386 10.14 -19.16 -10.09
CA LEU A 386 8.74 -19.38 -10.40
C LEU A 386 8.48 -20.89 -10.38
N PRO A 387 7.43 -21.39 -9.70
CA PRO A 387 7.04 -22.77 -9.87
C PRO A 387 6.66 -22.96 -11.33
N ALA A 388 7.35 -23.91 -11.96
CA ALA A 388 6.95 -24.45 -13.23
C ALA A 388 5.44 -24.69 -13.25
N LEU A 389 4.84 -24.20 -14.33
CA LEU A 389 3.56 -24.58 -14.86
C LEU A 389 3.41 -26.12 -14.82
N LEU A 390 2.91 -26.69 -13.72
CA LEU A 390 2.49 -28.09 -13.68
C LEU A 390 1.09 -28.17 -14.29
N ILE A 391 1.06 -28.21 -15.62
CA ILE A 391 -0.07 -28.79 -16.35
C ILE A 391 0.10 -30.30 -16.20
N PHE A 392 -0.68 -30.93 -15.34
CA PHE A 392 -0.95 -32.36 -15.48
C PHE A 392 -1.93 -32.53 -16.64
N HIS A 393 -1.46 -33.14 -17.74
CA HIS A 393 -2.34 -33.90 -18.63
C HIS A 393 -2.60 -35.22 -17.91
N GLU A 394 -3.85 -35.46 -17.50
CA GLU A 394 -4.32 -36.81 -17.21
C GLU A 394 -4.58 -37.53 -18.54
N ILE A 395 -4.10 -38.76 -18.66
CA ILE A 395 -4.79 -39.82 -19.43
C ILE A 395 -5.69 -40.54 -18.44
#